data_AF-A0A4U8T4F8-F1
#
_entry.id   AF-A0A4U8T4F8-F1
#
_cell.length_a   1.000
_cell.length_b   1.000
_cell.length_c   1.000
_cell.angle_alpha   90.00
_cell.angle_beta   90.00
_cell.angle_gamma   90.00
#
_symmetry.space_group_name_H-M   'P 1'
#
loop_
_entity.id
_entity.type
_entity.pdbx_description
1 polymer ?
#
loop_
_entity_poly.entity_id
_entity_poly.type
_entity_poly.pdbx_seq_one_letter_code
_entity_poly.pdbx_strand_id
1 'polypeptide(L)'
;MSGIEVVGKNGMDISLVSEYSKNILRQIAKNSNYTRVVISSTARTPRRQAEIMYNNIIANGLQKQRDTYKQPGQRVLDVYETQKKAGKSKEEIIQTMTNKINELGASKVSRHCADFNIVNVVDIPHSSLGVNKTDFKSQAQKLQHEGKITRILDENGCYHIIIPQLQN
;
A
#
# COMPACT_ATOMS: atom_id res chain seq x y z
N MET A 1 18.06 19.03 2.69
CA MET A 1 17.75 17.58 2.72
C MET A 1 18.53 16.81 1.65
N SER A 2 19.62 17.36 1.10
CA SER A 2 20.47 16.67 0.14
C SER A 2 21.05 15.40 0.76
N GLY A 3 20.93 14.27 0.04
CA GLY A 3 21.50 12.98 0.46
C GLY A 3 20.50 11.94 0.98
N ILE A 4 19.20 12.28 1.14
CA ILE A 4 18.16 11.27 1.46
C ILE A 4 17.38 10.92 0.20
N GLU A 5 17.47 9.66 -0.19
CA GLU A 5 16.74 9.11 -1.32
C GLU A 5 15.38 8.54 -0.89
N VAL A 6 14.36 8.76 -1.72
CA VAL A 6 13.07 8.08 -1.61
C VAL A 6 12.83 7.36 -2.93
N VAL A 7 12.83 6.04 -2.91
CA VAL A 7 12.86 5.20 -4.12
C VAL A 7 11.77 4.14 -4.10
N GLY A 8 11.26 3.80 -5.28
CA GLY A 8 10.32 2.69 -5.45
C GLY A 8 11.05 1.35 -5.59
N LYS A 9 10.51 0.30 -4.98
CA LYS A 9 11.00 -1.08 -5.19
C LYS A 9 10.49 -1.63 -6.53
N ASN A 10 11.32 -2.41 -7.23
CA ASN A 10 10.94 -3.16 -8.44
C ASN A 10 10.34 -2.31 -9.57
N GLY A 11 10.90 -1.12 -9.83
CA GLY A 11 10.45 -0.27 -10.95
C GLY A 11 9.06 0.36 -10.75
N MET A 12 8.59 0.43 -9.50
CA MET A 12 7.40 1.21 -9.13
C MET A 12 7.49 2.64 -9.66
N ASP A 13 6.36 3.15 -10.14
CA ASP A 13 6.23 4.56 -10.48
C ASP A 13 6.15 5.43 -9.20
N ILE A 14 7.30 6.01 -8.86
CA ILE A 14 7.46 6.87 -7.68
C ILE A 14 6.79 8.24 -7.87
N SER A 15 6.35 8.60 -9.09
CA SER A 15 5.60 9.84 -9.34
C SER A 15 4.21 9.82 -8.70
N LEU A 16 3.68 8.64 -8.40
CA LEU A 16 2.43 8.45 -7.65
C LEU A 16 2.54 8.78 -6.16
N VAL A 17 3.74 9.14 -5.69
CA VAL A 17 3.97 9.69 -4.35
C VAL A 17 4.29 11.17 -4.51
N SER A 18 3.47 12.03 -3.91
CA SER A 18 3.66 13.48 -4.01
C SER A 18 4.99 13.93 -3.39
N GLU A 19 5.50 15.09 -3.81
CA GLU A 19 6.70 15.65 -3.18
C GLU A 19 6.46 16.03 -1.71
N TYR A 20 5.23 16.40 -1.33
CA TYR A 20 4.87 16.60 0.07
C TYR A 20 5.10 15.33 0.90
N SER A 21 4.56 14.21 0.44
CA SER A 21 4.73 12.90 1.09
C SER A 21 6.20 12.47 1.11
N LYS A 22 6.94 12.65 0.01
CA LYS A 22 8.39 12.37 -0.03
C LYS A 22 9.16 13.23 0.96
N ASN A 23 8.80 14.51 1.13
CA ASN A 23 9.46 15.39 2.10
C ASN A 23 9.21 14.95 3.55
N ILE A 24 8.00 14.48 3.87
CA ILE A 24 7.70 13.86 5.16
C ILE A 24 8.59 12.62 5.35
N LEU A 25 8.67 11.73 4.35
CA LEU A 25 9.51 10.53 4.44
C LEU A 25 11.00 10.88 4.60
N ARG A 26 11.50 11.89 3.89
CA ARG A 26 12.87 12.42 4.04
C ARG A 26 13.10 12.96 5.46
N GLN A 27 12.11 13.63 6.04
CA GLN A 27 12.21 14.13 7.41
C GLN A 27 12.30 12.99 8.43
N ILE A 28 11.45 11.96 8.32
CA ILE A 28 11.49 10.77 9.18
C ILE A 28 12.87 10.11 9.07
N ALA A 29 13.33 9.87 7.85
CA ALA A 29 14.59 9.21 7.57
C ALA A 29 15.78 9.99 8.15
N LYS A 30 15.82 11.32 7.95
CA LYS A 30 16.84 12.21 8.54
C LYS A 30 16.91 12.04 10.06
N ASN A 31 15.77 12.09 10.71
CA ASN A 31 15.68 12.03 12.17
C ASN A 31 15.91 10.61 12.73
N SER A 32 16.00 9.60 11.86
CA SER A 32 16.25 8.20 12.18
C SER A 32 17.62 7.73 11.71
N ASN A 33 18.52 8.66 11.33
CA ASN A 33 19.82 8.38 10.74
C ASN A 33 19.78 7.39 9.57
N TYR A 34 18.74 7.52 8.74
CA TYR A 34 18.47 6.65 7.61
C TYR A 34 18.47 7.47 6.31
N THR A 35 19.20 7.01 5.30
CA THR A 35 19.47 7.80 4.10
C THR A 35 18.70 7.36 2.87
N ARG A 36 17.98 6.22 2.92
CA ARG A 36 17.31 5.67 1.74
C ARG A 36 15.97 5.01 2.04
N VAL A 37 14.88 5.77 1.90
CA VAL A 37 13.52 5.24 2.08
C VAL A 37 13.09 4.44 0.85
N VAL A 38 12.85 3.14 1.04
CA VAL A 38 12.32 2.25 0.00
C VAL A 38 10.82 2.11 0.17
N ILE A 39 10.06 2.40 -0.88
CA ILE A 39 8.61 2.22 -0.93
C ILE A 39 8.32 0.92 -1.69
N SER A 40 7.62 -0.03 -1.06
CA SER A 40 7.23 -1.30 -1.67
C SER A 40 5.84 -1.28 -2.30
N SER A 41 4.97 -0.37 -1.85
CA SER A 41 3.65 -0.11 -2.42
C SER A 41 3.25 1.35 -2.26
N THR A 42 2.51 1.87 -3.24
CA THR A 42 1.84 3.17 -3.22
C THR A 42 0.44 3.05 -3.84
N ALA A 43 -0.19 4.17 -4.20
CA ALA A 43 -1.47 4.28 -4.88
C ALA A 43 -1.67 3.23 -6.00
N ARG A 44 -2.87 2.67 -6.07
CA ARG A 44 -3.27 1.60 -6.98
C ARG A 44 -4.60 1.90 -7.64
N THR A 45 -4.69 1.59 -8.92
CA THR A 45 -5.98 1.47 -9.59
C THR A 45 -6.73 0.22 -9.09
N PRO A 46 -8.07 0.17 -9.24
CA PRO A 46 -8.85 -1.04 -8.97
C PRO A 46 -8.33 -2.27 -9.70
N ARG A 47 -7.95 -2.11 -10.98
CA ARG A 47 -7.39 -3.19 -11.81
C ARG A 47 -6.07 -3.71 -11.24
N ARG A 48 -5.18 -2.81 -10.81
CA ARG A 48 -3.91 -3.19 -10.17
C ARG A 48 -4.13 -3.89 -8.83
N GLN A 49 -5.11 -3.46 -8.04
CA GLN A 49 -5.47 -4.12 -6.79
C GLN A 49 -5.97 -5.55 -7.05
N ALA A 50 -6.80 -5.76 -8.08
CA ALA A 50 -7.25 -7.10 -8.47
C ALA A 50 -6.09 -8.03 -8.87
N GLU A 51 -5.11 -7.53 -9.63
CA GLU A 51 -3.90 -8.29 -9.98
C GLU A 51 -3.11 -8.72 -8.76
N ILE A 52 -2.91 -7.81 -7.81
CA ILE A 52 -2.16 -8.10 -6.58
C ILE A 52 -2.89 -9.14 -5.76
N MET A 53 -4.22 -9.02 -5.60
CA MET A 53 -5.03 -10.04 -4.94
C MET A 53 -4.88 -11.39 -5.63
N TYR A 54 -5.07 -11.45 -6.95
CA TYR A 54 -4.91 -12.68 -7.73
C TYR A 54 -3.51 -13.30 -7.54
N ASN A 55 -2.45 -12.51 -7.75
CA ASN A 55 -1.07 -12.99 -7.65
C ASN A 55 -0.73 -13.46 -6.23
N ASN A 56 -1.25 -12.79 -5.20
CA ASN A 56 -1.07 -13.23 -3.82
C ASN A 56 -1.77 -14.55 -3.55
N ILE A 57 -2.96 -14.80 -4.12
CA ILE A 57 -3.64 -16.10 -4.03
C ILE A 57 -2.77 -17.18 -4.67
N ILE A 58 -2.22 -16.93 -5.87
CA ILE A 58 -1.36 -17.91 -6.55
C ILE A 58 -0.09 -18.20 -5.75
N ALA A 59 0.54 -17.17 -5.18
CA ALA A 59 1.81 -17.32 -4.46
C ALA A 59 1.65 -17.87 -3.04
N ASN A 60 0.52 -17.61 -2.38
CA ASN A 60 0.37 -17.85 -0.94
C ASN A 60 -0.87 -18.67 -0.55
N GLY A 61 -1.72 -19.04 -1.52
CA GLY A 61 -2.99 -19.71 -1.29
C GLY A 61 -4.14 -18.75 -0.92
N LEU A 62 -5.37 -19.20 -1.22
CA LEU A 62 -6.60 -18.44 -0.97
C LEU A 62 -6.85 -18.21 0.52
N GLN A 63 -6.62 -19.22 1.36
CA GLN A 63 -6.87 -19.13 2.81
C GLN A 63 -6.08 -17.97 3.45
N LYS A 64 -4.79 -17.82 3.11
CA LYS A 64 -3.98 -16.71 3.61
C LYS A 64 -4.54 -15.33 3.21
N GLN A 65 -5.17 -15.23 2.04
CA GLN A 65 -5.86 -13.99 1.66
C GLN A 65 -7.16 -13.80 2.43
N ARG A 66 -7.88 -14.88 2.75
CA ARG A 66 -9.06 -14.85 3.62
C ARG A 66 -8.73 -14.35 5.03
N ASP A 67 -7.55 -14.68 5.54
CA ASP A 67 -7.13 -14.20 6.86
C ASP A 67 -6.68 -12.73 6.84
N THR A 68 -6.31 -12.21 5.66
CA THR A 68 -5.78 -10.84 5.50
C THR A 68 -6.87 -9.80 5.25
N TYR A 69 -7.82 -10.11 4.35
CA TYR A 69 -8.78 -9.11 3.87
C TYR A 69 -9.99 -8.95 4.80
N LYS A 70 -10.47 -7.72 4.96
CA LYS A 70 -11.77 -7.46 5.58
C LYS A 70 -12.93 -7.77 4.63
N GLN A 71 -14.16 -7.69 5.13
CA GLN A 71 -15.40 -8.02 4.41
C GLN A 71 -15.48 -7.54 2.94
N PRO A 72 -15.15 -6.29 2.57
CA PRO A 72 -15.15 -5.88 1.17
C PRO A 72 -14.17 -6.70 0.30
N GLY A 73 -12.95 -6.95 0.81
CA GLY A 73 -11.99 -7.79 0.12
C GLY A 73 -12.42 -9.27 0.08
N GLN A 74 -13.09 -9.77 1.11
CA GLN A 74 -13.67 -11.12 1.12
C GLN A 74 -14.62 -11.33 -0.07
N ARG A 75 -15.49 -10.36 -0.36
CA ARG A 75 -16.41 -10.43 -1.51
C ARG A 75 -15.69 -10.48 -2.86
N VAL A 76 -14.50 -9.90 -2.96
CA VAL A 76 -13.66 -10.00 -4.17
C VAL A 76 -13.00 -11.39 -4.26
N LEU A 77 -12.60 -11.97 -3.11
CA LEU A 77 -12.08 -13.34 -3.05
C LEU A 77 -13.17 -14.38 -3.40
N ASP A 78 -14.44 -14.12 -3.06
CA ASP A 78 -15.57 -14.96 -3.48
C ASP A 78 -15.68 -15.00 -5.01
N VAL A 79 -15.57 -13.83 -5.66
CA VAL A 79 -15.55 -13.72 -7.13
C VAL A 79 -14.40 -14.53 -7.73
N TYR A 80 -13.19 -14.44 -7.16
CA TYR A 80 -12.07 -15.26 -7.61
C TYR A 80 -12.42 -16.76 -7.57
N GLU A 81 -12.96 -17.24 -6.45
CA GLU A 81 -13.26 -18.65 -6.26
C GLU A 81 -14.33 -19.15 -7.24
N THR A 82 -15.42 -18.39 -7.40
CA THR A 82 -16.48 -18.72 -8.37
C THR A 82 -15.95 -18.78 -9.80
N GLN A 83 -15.20 -17.77 -10.23
CA GLN A 83 -14.67 -17.72 -11.60
C GLN A 83 -13.62 -18.82 -11.83
N LYS A 84 -12.79 -19.13 -10.83
CA LYS A 84 -11.81 -20.21 -10.91
C LYS A 84 -12.48 -21.58 -11.03
N LYS A 85 -13.54 -21.85 -10.25
CA LYS A 85 -14.36 -23.08 -10.34
C LYS A 85 -15.04 -23.22 -11.71
N ALA A 86 -15.42 -22.09 -12.32
CA ALA A 86 -16.00 -22.05 -13.68
C ALA A 86 -14.95 -22.20 -14.81
N GLY A 87 -13.68 -22.45 -14.49
CA GLY A 87 -12.63 -22.68 -15.50
C GLY A 87 -12.21 -21.43 -16.28
N LYS A 88 -12.49 -20.23 -15.75
CA LYS A 88 -12.22 -18.96 -16.44
C LYS A 88 -10.73 -18.66 -16.54
N SER A 89 -10.36 -17.90 -17.58
CA SER A 89 -8.98 -17.47 -17.79
C SER A 89 -8.53 -16.48 -16.72
N LYS A 90 -7.21 -16.33 -16.56
CA LYS A 90 -6.62 -15.35 -15.63
C LYS A 90 -7.17 -13.94 -15.88
N GLU A 91 -7.25 -13.52 -17.14
CA GLU A 91 -7.70 -12.17 -17.50
C GLU A 91 -9.17 -11.96 -17.16
N GLU A 92 -10.05 -12.91 -17.48
CA GLU A 92 -11.47 -12.85 -17.12
C GLU A 92 -11.67 -12.80 -15.61
N ILE A 93 -10.92 -13.61 -14.85
CA ILE A 93 -10.97 -13.59 -13.38
C ILE A 93 -10.59 -12.21 -12.85
N ILE A 94 -9.45 -11.66 -13.29
CA ILE A 94 -8.98 -10.37 -12.80
C ILE A 94 -9.91 -9.24 -13.22
N GLN A 95 -10.47 -9.27 -14.43
CA GLN A 95 -11.46 -8.30 -14.86
C GLN A 95 -12.74 -8.36 -14.00
N THR A 96 -13.23 -9.56 -13.68
CA THR A 96 -14.40 -9.72 -12.83
C THR A 96 -14.13 -9.25 -11.40
N MET A 97 -12.94 -9.55 -10.86
CA MET A 97 -12.48 -9.01 -9.58
C MET A 97 -12.41 -7.48 -9.60
N THR A 98 -11.90 -6.89 -10.69
CA THR A 98 -11.83 -5.43 -10.88
C THR A 98 -13.21 -4.80 -10.85
N ASN A 99 -14.18 -5.38 -11.57
CA ASN A 99 -15.56 -4.91 -11.57
C ASN A 99 -16.16 -4.95 -10.16
N LYS A 100 -15.90 -6.03 -9.41
CA LYS A 100 -16.35 -6.15 -8.01
C LYS A 100 -15.69 -5.11 -7.09
N ILE A 101 -14.41 -4.80 -7.29
CA ILE A 101 -13.72 -3.73 -6.53
C ILE A 101 -14.37 -2.37 -6.81
N ASN A 102 -14.68 -2.07 -8.07
CA ASN A 102 -15.37 -0.84 -8.44
C ASN A 102 -16.76 -0.75 -7.79
N GLU A 103 -17.55 -1.83 -7.88
CA GLU A 103 -18.89 -1.92 -7.28
C GLU A 103 -18.88 -1.68 -5.77
N LEU A 104 -17.92 -2.26 -5.04
CA LEU A 104 -17.82 -2.13 -3.58
C LEU A 104 -17.26 -0.77 -3.15
N GLY A 105 -16.61 -0.05 -4.07
CA GLY A 105 -15.79 1.12 -3.78
C GLY A 105 -14.35 0.72 -3.44
N ALA A 106 -13.41 1.09 -4.31
CA ALA A 106 -12.04 0.57 -4.27
C ALA A 106 -11.31 0.88 -2.96
N SER A 107 -11.50 2.07 -2.41
CA SER A 107 -10.90 2.49 -1.12
C SER A 107 -11.39 1.68 0.08
N LYS A 108 -12.57 1.03 -0.02
CA LYS A 108 -13.09 0.11 1.01
C LYS A 108 -12.44 -1.27 0.93
N VAL A 109 -12.00 -1.68 -0.26
CA VAL A 109 -11.26 -2.94 -0.46
C VAL A 109 -9.80 -2.78 -0.06
N SER A 110 -9.17 -1.65 -0.43
CA SER A 110 -7.77 -1.38 -0.16
C SER A 110 -7.52 0.10 0.02
N ARG A 111 -6.77 0.47 1.07
CA ARG A 111 -6.39 1.87 1.32
C ARG A 111 -5.49 2.44 0.23
N HIS A 112 -4.72 1.59 -0.43
CA HIS A 112 -3.91 1.99 -1.59
C HIS A 112 -4.79 2.43 -2.78
N CYS A 113 -6.09 2.14 -2.78
CA CYS A 113 -7.03 2.62 -3.80
C CYS A 113 -7.80 3.89 -3.37
N ALA A 114 -7.38 4.56 -2.31
CA ALA A 114 -7.91 5.89 -1.96
C ALA A 114 -7.49 6.94 -3.01
N ASP A 115 -8.21 8.06 -3.05
CA ASP A 115 -7.86 9.19 -3.91
C ASP A 115 -6.50 9.75 -3.51
N PHE A 116 -5.54 9.64 -4.44
CA PHE A 116 -4.15 10.04 -4.21
C PHE A 116 -4.00 11.55 -4.02
N ASN A 117 -4.97 12.36 -4.47
CA ASN A 117 -4.99 13.80 -4.26
C ASN A 117 -5.45 14.19 -2.85
N ILE A 118 -6.06 13.25 -2.11
CA ILE A 118 -6.54 13.47 -0.73
C ILE A 118 -5.59 12.78 0.25
N VAL A 119 -5.12 11.57 -0.06
CA VAL A 119 -4.18 10.82 0.78
C VAL A 119 -3.16 10.08 -0.08
N ASN A 120 -1.89 10.12 0.31
CA ASN A 120 -0.91 9.15 -0.17
C ASN A 120 -0.75 8.04 0.85
N VAL A 121 -0.85 6.81 0.37
CA VAL A 121 -0.66 5.61 1.18
C VAL A 121 0.58 4.91 0.68
N VAL A 122 1.55 4.70 1.56
CA VAL A 122 2.84 4.08 1.22
C VAL A 122 3.16 2.94 2.18
N ASP A 123 3.70 1.84 1.64
CA ASP A 123 4.24 0.74 2.43
C ASP A 123 5.78 0.82 2.43
N ILE A 124 6.37 0.89 3.63
CA ILE A 124 7.81 0.87 3.84
C ILE A 124 8.20 -0.49 4.45
N PRO A 125 8.90 -1.38 3.73
CA PRO A 125 9.18 -2.72 4.23
C PRO A 125 10.21 -2.67 5.37
N HIS A 126 9.96 -3.43 6.45
CA HIS A 126 10.90 -3.53 7.57
C HIS A 126 12.29 -3.99 7.12
N SER A 127 12.34 -4.86 6.11
CA SER A 127 13.59 -5.36 5.57
C SER A 127 14.46 -4.29 4.90
N SER A 128 13.89 -3.17 4.42
CA SER A 128 14.72 -2.07 3.91
C SER A 128 15.28 -1.22 5.05
N LEU A 129 14.53 -1.07 6.15
CA LEU A 129 14.93 -0.24 7.29
C LEU A 129 16.02 -0.90 8.14
N GLY A 130 16.07 -2.23 8.17
CA GLY A 130 17.07 -2.98 8.94
C GLY A 130 17.03 -2.61 10.43
N VAL A 131 18.19 -2.31 11.00
CA VAL A 131 18.33 -1.93 12.42
C VAL A 131 17.61 -0.61 12.75
N ASN A 132 17.41 0.29 11.77
CA ASN A 132 16.79 1.60 11.98
C ASN A 132 15.25 1.55 12.03
N LYS A 133 14.66 0.35 11.92
CA LYS A 133 13.20 0.13 11.91
C LYS A 133 12.48 0.85 13.06
N THR A 134 12.96 0.65 14.29
CA THR A 134 12.31 1.17 15.50
C THR A 134 12.39 2.69 15.55
N ASP A 135 13.54 3.27 15.22
CA ASP A 135 13.73 4.72 15.19
C ASP A 135 12.88 5.37 14.09
N PHE A 136 12.83 4.76 12.91
CA PHE A 136 11.95 5.19 11.82
C PHE A 136 10.50 5.26 12.26
N LYS A 137 10.00 4.21 12.93
CA LYS A 137 8.63 4.19 13.48
C LYS A 137 8.42 5.31 14.51
N SER A 138 9.36 5.49 15.44
CA SER A 138 9.29 6.52 16.48
C SER A 138 9.22 7.93 15.87
N GLN A 139 10.05 8.22 14.87
CA GLN A 139 10.03 9.52 14.18
C GLN A 139 8.77 9.72 13.34
N ALA A 140 8.26 8.66 12.71
CA ALA A 140 6.98 8.72 12.01
C ALA A 140 5.83 9.01 12.98
N GLN A 141 5.83 8.39 14.17
CA GLN A 141 4.81 8.63 15.21
C GLN A 141 4.84 10.09 15.72
N LYS A 142 6.01 10.71 15.85
CA LYS A 142 6.09 12.15 16.17
C LYS A 142 5.37 13.01 15.12
N LEU A 143 5.60 12.75 13.83
CA LEU A 143 4.89 13.46 12.76
C LEU A 143 3.39 13.12 12.70
N GLN A 144 2.99 11.93 13.16
CA GLN A 144 1.57 11.59 13.37
C GLN A 144 0.96 12.46 14.49
N HIS A 145 1.64 12.65 15.62
CA HIS A 145 1.19 13.53 16.70
C HIS A 145 1.12 15.01 16.27
N GLU A 146 1.97 15.44 15.34
CA GLU A 146 1.93 16.77 14.72
C GLU A 146 0.82 16.93 13.66
N GLY A 147 0.05 15.87 13.36
CA GLY A 147 -1.03 15.90 12.37
C GLY A 147 -0.57 15.80 10.91
N LYS A 148 0.72 15.58 10.64
CA LYS A 148 1.25 15.43 9.26
C LYS A 148 1.06 14.02 8.70
N ILE A 149 0.80 13.04 9.57
CA ILE A 149 0.50 11.66 9.20
C ILE A 149 -0.82 11.31 9.86
N THR A 150 -1.78 10.80 9.08
CA THR A 150 -3.08 10.40 9.62
C THR A 150 -2.96 9.12 10.43
N ARG A 151 -2.19 8.15 9.91
CA ARG A 151 -2.10 6.82 10.52
C ARG A 151 -0.85 6.07 10.10
N ILE A 152 -0.34 5.27 11.03
CA ILE A 152 0.73 4.30 10.81
C ILE A 152 0.21 2.94 11.28
N LEU A 153 0.28 1.93 10.42
CA LEU A 153 0.03 0.53 10.77
C LEU A 153 1.32 -0.28 10.60
N ASP A 154 1.55 -1.22 11.50
CA ASP A 154 2.69 -2.14 11.49
C ASP A 154 2.12 -3.52 11.14
N GLU A 155 2.10 -3.85 9.85
CA GLU A 155 1.40 -5.03 9.34
C GLU A 155 2.11 -5.60 8.11
N ASN A 156 2.04 -6.92 7.91
CA ASN A 156 2.60 -7.59 6.73
C ASN A 156 4.09 -7.30 6.48
N GLY A 157 4.86 -7.10 7.56
CA GLY A 157 6.29 -6.79 7.47
C GLY A 157 6.60 -5.40 6.91
N CYS A 158 5.63 -4.49 6.92
CA CYS A 158 5.78 -3.11 6.47
C CYS A 158 5.18 -2.12 7.47
N TYR A 159 5.69 -0.89 7.44
CA TYR A 159 4.95 0.27 7.92
C TYR A 159 4.04 0.79 6.81
N HIS A 160 2.74 0.67 7.01
CA HIS A 160 1.70 1.24 6.16
C HIS A 160 1.37 2.64 6.67
N ILE A 161 1.80 3.67 5.93
CA ILE A 161 1.74 5.07 6.34
C ILE A 161 0.73 5.79 5.46
N ILE A 162 -0.22 6.49 6.10
CA ILE A 162 -1.25 7.29 5.44
C ILE A 162 -0.95 8.76 5.68
N ILE A 163 -0.62 9.48 4.61
CA ILE A 163 -0.24 10.90 4.62
C ILE A 163 -1.35 11.72 3.96
N PRO A 164 -2.04 12.62 4.68
CA PRO A 164 -3.01 13.52 4.08
C PRO A 164 -2.29 14.47 3.11
N GLN A 165 -2.91 14.76 1.97
CA GLN A 165 -2.36 15.71 1.02
C GLN A 165 -2.86 17.12 1.31
N LEU A 166 -1.99 18.11 1.08
CA LEU A 166 -2.40 19.51 1.15
C LEU A 166 -3.40 19.76 0.03
N GLN A 167 -4.63 20.12 0.39
CA GLN A 167 -5.61 20.62 -0.56
C GLN A 167 -5.22 22.06 -0.89
N ASN A 168 -5.00 22.34 -2.17
CA ASN A 168 -4.83 23.71 -2.65
C ASN A 168 -6.16 24.47 -2.56
#